data_AF-A0A8S3ZTA6-F1
#
_entry.id   AF-A0A8S3ZTA6-F1
#
_cell.length_a   1.000
_cell.length_b   1.000
_cell.length_c   1.000
_cell.angle_alpha   90.00
_cell.angle_beta   90.00
_cell.angle_gamma   90.00
#
_symmetry.space_group_name_H-M   'P 1'
#
loop_
_entity.id
_entity.type
_entity.pdbx_description
1 polymer ?
#
loop_
_entity_poly.entity_id
_entity_poly.type
_entity_poly.pdbx_seq_one_letter_code
_entity_poly.pdbx_strand_id
1 'polypeptide(L)'
;MINDWCIVGLSSIFKNCAHSPAHTLYIISCLLTLACIPFRYTGQYDIEDILLIFSAPSGWSIFLFFARGYRLTGPFVTIIYKMITGDLFCFGIIYIIFLSGFTQGFFFLFQSVSSKTADPDLAKFSNVQDTILKMFEMTLGEFRYEVFSMSNYPPLTKLIFALFMILVPILLLNMLIAMMGNTYTQVISKSTKEWWKQWAKIIVMLEWGMTKKRLLQIQQEYS
;
A
#
# COMPACT_ATOMS: atom_id res chain seq x y z
N MET A 1 -22.28 30.19 -1.57
CA MET A 1 -21.02 30.77 -1.06
C MET A 1 -20.29 29.83 -0.10
N ILE A 2 -20.75 29.54 1.12
CA ILE A 2 -20.07 28.60 2.05
C ILE A 2 -19.94 27.17 1.47
N ASN A 3 -20.98 26.68 0.80
CA ASN A 3 -20.94 25.37 0.12
C ASN A 3 -19.91 25.33 -1.03
N ASP A 4 -19.71 26.44 -1.75
CA ASP A 4 -18.74 26.52 -2.84
C ASP A 4 -17.30 26.43 -2.30
N TRP A 5 -17.02 27.06 -1.15
CA TRP A 5 -15.72 26.95 -0.47
C TRP A 5 -15.44 25.53 0.04
N CYS A 6 -16.45 24.83 0.57
CA CYS A 6 -16.30 23.43 0.98
C CYS A 6 -16.02 22.51 -0.21
N ILE A 7 -16.72 22.68 -1.33
CA ILE A 7 -16.56 21.86 -2.53
C ILE A 7 -15.18 22.11 -3.18
N VAL A 8 -14.74 23.37 -3.23
CA VAL A 8 -13.41 23.75 -3.74
C VAL A 8 -12.30 23.24 -2.81
N GLY A 9 -12.50 23.32 -1.48
CA GLY A 9 -11.58 22.76 -0.49
C GLY A 9 -11.45 21.24 -0.62
N LEU A 10 -12.56 20.52 -0.74
CA LEU A 10 -12.58 19.06 -0.92
C LEU A 10 -11.91 18.67 -2.25
N SER A 11 -12.24 19.36 -3.35
CA SER A 11 -11.66 19.12 -4.67
C SER A 11 -10.15 19.39 -4.68
N SER A 12 -9.70 20.41 -3.95
CA SER A 12 -8.28 20.73 -3.76
C SER A 12 -7.57 19.65 -2.95
N ILE A 13 -8.18 19.13 -1.87
CA ILE A 13 -7.65 18.01 -1.09
C ILE A 13 -7.54 16.74 -1.96
N PHE A 14 -8.56 16.42 -2.75
CA PHE A 14 -8.53 15.29 -3.69
C PHE A 14 -7.47 15.46 -4.79
N LYS A 15 -7.26 16.68 -5.31
CA LYS A 15 -6.17 16.98 -6.26
C LYS A 15 -4.79 16.93 -5.61
N ASN A 16 -4.64 17.39 -4.37
CA ASN A 16 -3.37 17.34 -3.63
C ASN A 16 -3.02 15.91 -3.18
N CYS A 17 -4.03 15.04 -3.04
CA CYS A 17 -3.88 13.60 -2.79
C CYS A 17 -2.97 12.93 -3.82
N ALA A 18 -3.07 13.34 -5.09
CA ALA A 18 -2.23 12.83 -6.17
C ALA A 18 -0.78 13.37 -6.14
N HIS A 19 -0.53 14.53 -5.54
CA HIS A 19 0.78 15.20 -5.60
C HIS A 19 1.68 14.90 -4.38
N SER A 20 1.11 14.57 -3.21
CA SER A 20 1.87 14.12 -2.02
C SER A 20 0.99 13.24 -1.10
N PRO A 21 0.97 11.91 -1.30
CA PRO A 21 0.10 11.00 -0.56
C PRO A 21 0.38 11.00 0.95
N ALA A 22 1.64 11.11 1.36
CA ALA A 22 2.06 11.17 2.77
C ALA A 22 1.43 12.34 3.54
N HIS A 23 1.42 13.53 2.93
CA HIS A 23 0.84 14.73 3.50
C HIS A 23 -0.69 14.62 3.58
N THR A 24 -1.29 13.94 2.61
CA THR A 24 -2.74 13.73 2.60
C THR A 24 -3.17 12.72 3.66
N LEU A 25 -2.42 11.63 3.84
CA LEU A 25 -2.61 10.70 4.97
C LEU A 25 -2.50 11.42 6.31
N TYR A 26 -1.53 12.32 6.47
CA TYR A 26 -1.41 13.12 7.68
C TYR A 26 -2.59 14.07 7.89
N ILE A 27 -3.04 14.79 6.85
CA ILE A 27 -4.25 15.64 6.95
C ILE A 27 -5.47 14.79 7.35
N ILE A 28 -5.63 13.59 6.76
CA ILE A 28 -6.71 12.67 7.10
C ILE A 28 -6.61 12.26 8.58
N SER A 29 -5.41 11.96 9.10
CA SER A 29 -5.21 11.68 10.52
C SER A 29 -5.60 12.86 11.43
N CYS A 30 -5.26 14.09 11.02
CA CYS A 30 -5.66 15.29 11.77
C CYS A 30 -7.18 15.51 11.74
N LEU A 31 -7.84 15.27 10.60
CA LEU A 31 -9.29 15.35 10.47
C LEU A 31 -9.99 14.28 11.31
N LEU A 32 -9.49 13.04 11.32
CA LEU A 32 -10.00 11.96 12.17
C LEU A 32 -9.87 12.32 13.67
N THR A 33 -8.72 12.88 14.06
CA THR A 33 -8.49 13.34 15.44
C THR A 33 -9.44 14.49 15.82
N LEU A 34 -9.66 15.45 14.92
CA LEU A 34 -10.63 16.52 15.14
C LEU A 34 -12.07 16.00 15.21
N ALA A 35 -12.41 14.98 14.41
CA ALA A 35 -13.72 14.33 14.44
C ALA A 35 -13.97 13.61 15.77
N CYS A 36 -12.94 13.20 16.53
CA CYS A 36 -13.12 12.60 17.86
C CYS A 36 -13.74 13.59 18.86
N ILE A 37 -13.47 14.90 18.73
CA ILE A 37 -13.95 15.92 19.66
C ILE A 37 -15.48 15.97 19.76
N PRO A 38 -16.26 16.11 18.65
CA PRO A 38 -17.72 16.09 18.73
C PRO A 38 -18.29 14.75 19.22
N PHE A 39 -17.67 13.60 18.85
CA PHE A 39 -18.14 12.28 19.34
C PHE A 39 -17.96 12.11 20.85
N ARG A 40 -16.92 12.73 21.42
CA ARG A 40 -16.73 12.79 22.87
C ARG A 40 -17.80 13.63 23.56
N TYR A 41 -18.24 14.73 22.93
CA TYR A 41 -19.33 15.56 23.45
C TYR A 41 -20.69 14.87 23.37
N THR A 42 -20.94 14.02 22.37
CA THR A 42 -22.18 13.24 22.25
C THR A 42 -22.17 11.98 23.13
N GLY A 43 -21.09 11.70 23.87
CA GLY A 43 -20.96 10.56 24.77
C GLY A 43 -20.81 9.22 24.06
N GLN A 44 -20.41 9.20 22.79
CA GLN A 44 -20.24 7.99 21.98
C GLN A 44 -18.79 7.52 22.00
N TYR A 45 -18.39 6.86 23.09
CA TYR A 45 -17.01 6.41 23.29
C TYR A 45 -16.58 5.29 22.31
N ASP A 46 -17.49 4.41 21.87
CA ASP A 46 -17.14 3.33 20.93
C ASP A 46 -16.64 3.86 19.58
N ILE A 47 -17.25 4.94 19.09
CA ILE A 47 -16.89 5.56 17.79
C ILE A 47 -15.59 6.36 17.95
N GLU A 48 -15.39 7.03 19.09
CA GLU A 48 -14.14 7.70 19.44
C GLU A 48 -12.96 6.72 19.40
N ASP A 49 -13.09 5.56 20.04
CA ASP A 49 -12.04 4.54 20.09
C ASP A 49 -11.69 4.02 18.69
N ILE A 50 -12.69 3.73 17.85
CA ILE A 50 -12.47 3.30 16.46
C ILE A 50 -11.72 4.38 15.67
N LEU A 51 -12.13 5.64 15.78
CA LEU A 51 -11.49 6.76 15.08
C LEU A 51 -10.03 6.94 15.52
N LEU A 52 -9.74 6.80 16.82
CA LEU A 52 -8.38 6.89 17.35
C LEU A 52 -7.50 5.72 16.89
N ILE A 53 -8.04 4.50 16.82
CA ILE A 53 -7.33 3.31 16.32
C ILE A 53 -6.84 3.53 14.88
N PHE A 54 -7.65 4.15 14.02
CA PHE A 54 -7.24 4.47 12.65
C PHE A 54 -6.36 5.72 12.57
N SER A 55 -6.62 6.73 13.39
CA SER A 55 -5.88 8.00 13.37
C SER A 55 -4.42 7.82 13.79
N ALA A 56 -4.16 7.05 14.85
CA ALA A 56 -2.83 6.95 15.44
C ALA A 56 -1.79 6.38 14.45
N PRO A 57 -1.98 5.22 13.78
CA PRO A 57 -1.05 4.71 12.78
C PRO A 57 -0.92 5.65 11.57
N SER A 58 -2.03 6.27 11.15
CA SER A 58 -2.03 7.21 10.02
C SER A 58 -1.14 8.43 10.29
N GLY A 59 -1.14 8.95 11.52
CA GLY A 59 -0.29 10.09 11.93
C GLY A 59 1.21 9.84 11.77
N TRP A 60 1.68 8.61 12.00
CA TRP A 60 3.08 8.22 11.79
C TRP A 60 3.52 8.30 10.31
N SER A 61 2.59 8.34 9.37
CA SER A 61 2.88 8.50 7.93
C SER A 61 3.64 9.79 7.61
N ILE A 62 3.61 10.80 8.49
CA ILE A 62 4.37 12.06 8.32
C ILE A 62 5.90 11.84 8.28
N PHE A 63 6.42 10.79 8.93
CA PHE A 63 7.84 10.47 8.87
C PHE A 63 8.30 10.15 7.44
N LEU A 64 7.43 9.51 6.63
CA LEU A 64 7.71 9.25 5.21
C LEU A 64 7.72 10.55 4.39
N PHE A 65 6.89 11.54 4.77
CA PHE A 65 6.93 12.87 4.16
C PHE A 65 8.28 13.57 4.43
N PHE A 66 8.76 13.56 5.67
CA PHE A 66 10.05 14.14 6.02
C PHE A 66 11.23 13.37 5.42
N ALA A 67 11.14 12.03 5.34
CA ALA A 67 12.14 11.19 4.69
C ALA A 67 12.35 11.56 3.21
N ARG A 68 11.31 12.10 2.54
CA ARG A 68 11.41 12.60 1.16
C ARG A 68 12.37 13.78 1.00
N GLY A 69 12.58 14.58 2.05
CA GLY A 69 13.44 15.77 2.02
C GLY A 69 14.95 15.47 2.02
N TYR A 70 15.36 14.25 2.35
CA TYR A 70 16.76 13.86 2.38
C TYR A 70 17.25 13.36 1.01
N ARG A 71 18.44 13.78 0.59
CA ARG A 71 19.02 13.45 -0.73
C ARG A 71 19.21 11.94 -0.95
N LEU A 72 19.48 11.18 0.11
CA LEU A 72 19.69 9.73 0.04
C LEU A 72 18.37 8.94 0.05
N THR A 73 17.45 9.29 0.95
CA THR A 73 16.21 8.54 1.20
C THR A 73 15.04 8.97 0.31
N GLY A 74 15.08 10.19 -0.23
CA GLY A 74 13.97 10.76 -1.00
C GLY A 74 13.61 10.01 -2.28
N PRO A 75 14.58 9.57 -3.11
CA PRO A 75 14.30 8.74 -4.27
C PRO A 75 13.65 7.40 -3.90
N PHE A 76 14.15 6.74 -2.84
CA PHE A 76 13.60 5.47 -2.34
C PHE A 76 12.13 5.58 -1.93
N VAL A 77 11.80 6.61 -1.14
CA VAL A 77 10.43 6.88 -0.69
C VAL A 77 9.51 7.15 -1.89
N THR A 78 9.99 7.89 -2.88
CA THR A 78 9.21 8.17 -4.10
C THR A 78 8.95 6.92 -4.94
N ILE A 79 9.90 5.99 -4.98
CA ILE A 79 9.72 4.68 -5.64
C ILE A 79 8.65 3.87 -4.92
N ILE A 80 8.74 3.76 -3.59
CA ILE A 80 7.76 3.04 -2.75
C ILE A 80 6.35 3.59 -2.97
N TYR A 81 6.16 4.92 -2.96
CA TYR A 81 4.85 5.52 -3.18
C TYR A 81 4.26 5.21 -4.56
N LYS A 82 5.08 5.20 -5.61
CA LYS A 82 4.62 4.87 -6.96
C LYS A 82 4.21 3.40 -7.06
N MET A 83 4.99 2.50 -6.46
CA MET A 83 4.66 1.07 -6.42
C MET A 83 3.36 0.82 -5.64
N ILE A 84 3.20 1.44 -4.46
CA ILE A 84 1.97 1.25 -3.65
C ILE A 84 0.73 1.82 -4.34
N THR A 85 0.81 3.00 -4.95
CA THR A 85 -0.39 3.66 -5.50
C THR A 85 -0.84 3.05 -6.83
N GLY A 86 0.09 2.60 -7.67
CA GLY A 86 -0.22 2.06 -9.00
C GLY A 86 -0.28 0.54 -9.04
N ASP A 87 0.75 -0.12 -8.51
CA ASP A 87 1.01 -1.53 -8.77
C ASP A 87 0.29 -2.44 -7.75
N LEU A 88 0.29 -2.04 -6.46
CA LEU A 88 -0.33 -2.81 -5.38
C LEU A 88 -1.86 -2.92 -5.52
N PHE A 89 -2.54 -1.91 -6.05
CA PHE A 89 -4.01 -1.94 -6.17
C PHE A 89 -4.48 -2.94 -7.23
N CYS A 90 -3.88 -2.93 -8.41
CA CYS A 90 -4.17 -3.90 -9.48
C CYS A 90 -3.86 -5.33 -9.02
N PHE A 91 -2.74 -5.50 -8.34
CA PHE A 91 -2.33 -6.76 -7.71
C PHE A 91 -3.33 -7.26 -6.66
N GLY A 92 -3.75 -6.37 -5.76
CA GLY A 92 -4.71 -6.67 -4.70
C GLY A 92 -6.03 -7.18 -5.26
N ILE A 93 -6.49 -6.64 -6.39
CA ILE A 93 -7.71 -7.12 -7.07
C ILE A 93 -7.54 -8.57 -7.53
N ILE A 94 -6.44 -8.90 -8.22
CA ILE A 94 -6.18 -10.28 -8.67
C ILE A 94 -6.09 -11.22 -7.46
N TYR A 95 -5.38 -10.81 -6.41
CA TYR A 95 -5.28 -11.58 -5.17
C TYR A 95 -6.66 -11.84 -4.55
N ILE A 96 -7.51 -10.82 -4.43
CA ILE A 96 -8.87 -10.96 -3.87
C ILE A 96 -9.72 -11.92 -4.72
N ILE A 97 -9.60 -11.87 -6.05
CA ILE A 97 -10.33 -12.80 -6.95
C ILE A 97 -9.92 -14.25 -6.63
N PHE A 98 -8.62 -14.54 -6.62
CA PHE A 98 -8.13 -15.89 -6.29
C PHE A 98 -8.49 -16.31 -4.87
N LEU A 99 -8.26 -15.43 -3.88
CA LEU A 99 -8.57 -15.69 -2.48
C LEU A 99 -10.05 -16.01 -2.29
N SER A 100 -10.94 -15.27 -2.93
CA SER A 100 -12.39 -15.51 -2.87
C SER A 100 -12.79 -16.87 -3.46
N GLY A 101 -12.17 -17.28 -4.58
CA GLY A 101 -12.41 -18.59 -5.20
C GLY A 101 -12.00 -19.76 -4.30
N PHE A 102 -10.81 -19.68 -3.70
CA PHE A 102 -10.36 -20.71 -2.77
C PHE A 102 -11.13 -20.70 -1.44
N THR A 103 -11.51 -19.51 -0.94
CA THR A 103 -12.33 -19.37 0.29
C THR A 103 -13.60 -20.20 0.21
N GLN A 104 -14.33 -20.13 -0.90
CA GLN A 104 -15.56 -20.90 -1.07
C GLN A 104 -15.30 -22.41 -1.06
N GLY A 105 -14.24 -22.86 -1.74
CA GLY A 105 -13.83 -24.26 -1.72
C GLY A 105 -13.51 -24.78 -0.31
N PHE A 106 -12.74 -24.02 0.46
CA PHE A 106 -12.40 -24.36 1.84
C PHE A 106 -13.62 -24.32 2.77
N PHE A 107 -14.49 -23.32 2.61
CA PHE A 107 -15.75 -23.24 3.35
C PHE A 107 -16.59 -24.51 3.19
N PHE A 108 -16.81 -24.98 1.96
CA PHE A 108 -17.57 -26.22 1.72
C PHE A 108 -16.87 -27.49 2.23
N LEU A 109 -15.54 -27.58 2.12
CA LEU A 109 -14.80 -28.74 2.62
C LEU A 109 -14.91 -28.90 4.15
N PHE A 110 -14.95 -27.77 4.87
CA PHE A 110 -14.95 -27.74 6.34
C PHE A 110 -16.33 -27.54 6.97
N GLN A 111 -17.36 -27.14 6.22
CA GLN A 111 -18.71 -26.84 6.75
C GLN A 111 -19.28 -27.95 7.64
N SER A 112 -19.21 -29.22 7.20
CA SER A 112 -19.77 -30.35 7.98
C SER A 112 -18.96 -30.69 9.25
N VAL A 113 -17.66 -30.37 9.27
CA VAL A 113 -16.77 -30.68 10.41
C VAL A 113 -16.71 -29.53 11.41
N SER A 114 -16.75 -28.28 10.93
CA SER A 114 -16.77 -27.07 11.73
C SER A 114 -17.95 -27.06 12.71
N SER A 115 -19.12 -27.54 12.29
CA SER A 115 -20.31 -27.63 13.17
C SER A 115 -20.25 -28.73 14.22
N LYS A 116 -19.30 -29.68 14.13
CA LYS A 116 -19.24 -30.88 14.98
C LYS A 116 -18.08 -30.87 15.98
N THR A 117 -17.12 -29.97 15.82
CA THR A 117 -15.83 -30.05 16.51
C THR A 117 -15.53 -28.74 17.22
N ALA A 118 -15.09 -28.81 18.48
CA ALA A 118 -14.75 -27.63 19.28
C ALA A 118 -13.31 -27.12 19.07
N ASP A 119 -12.61 -27.55 18.00
CA ASP A 119 -11.27 -27.03 17.70
C ASP A 119 -11.39 -25.59 17.19
N PRO A 120 -10.68 -24.62 17.81
CA PRO A 120 -10.77 -23.22 17.45
C PRO A 120 -10.45 -22.96 15.97
N ASP A 121 -9.51 -23.69 15.37
CA ASP A 121 -9.13 -23.46 13.97
C ASP A 121 -10.15 -24.02 12.97
N LEU A 122 -10.88 -25.07 13.34
CA LEU A 122 -12.02 -25.53 12.55
C LEU A 122 -13.22 -24.59 12.69
N ALA A 123 -13.42 -23.97 13.86
CA ALA A 123 -14.49 -23.00 14.08
C ALA A 123 -14.35 -21.77 13.17
N LYS A 124 -13.13 -21.38 12.82
CA LYS A 124 -12.84 -20.27 11.90
C LYS A 124 -13.26 -20.54 10.44
N PHE A 125 -13.61 -21.77 10.08
CA PHE A 125 -14.21 -22.11 8.77
C PHE A 125 -15.76 -22.10 8.77
N SER A 126 -16.40 -21.75 9.90
CA SER A 126 -17.87 -21.76 10.04
C SER A 126 -18.56 -20.63 9.27
N ASN A 127 -17.89 -19.49 9.14
CA ASN A 127 -18.38 -18.32 8.41
C ASN A 127 -17.45 -18.00 7.23
N VAL A 128 -18.01 -17.42 6.18
CA VAL A 128 -17.23 -16.99 5.00
C VAL A 128 -16.22 -15.91 5.38
N GLN A 129 -16.58 -14.95 6.24
CA GLN A 129 -15.67 -13.88 6.67
C GLN A 129 -14.47 -14.41 7.46
N ASP A 130 -14.72 -15.29 8.43
CA ASP A 130 -13.66 -15.93 9.22
C ASP A 130 -12.79 -16.84 8.33
N THR A 131 -13.39 -17.49 7.33
CA THR A 131 -12.66 -18.28 6.34
C THR A 131 -11.73 -17.39 5.51
N ILE A 132 -12.17 -16.22 5.04
CA ILE A 132 -11.30 -15.29 4.30
C ILE A 132 -10.08 -14.90 5.14
N LEU A 133 -10.30 -14.59 6.42
CA LEU A 133 -9.21 -14.25 7.35
C LEU A 133 -8.25 -15.42 7.54
N LYS A 134 -8.76 -16.64 7.74
CA LYS A 134 -7.95 -17.87 7.80
C LYS A 134 -7.15 -18.09 6.53
N MET A 135 -7.75 -17.91 5.35
CA MET A 135 -7.07 -18.06 4.08
C MET A 135 -5.96 -17.02 3.91
N PHE A 136 -6.17 -15.80 4.39
CA PHE A 136 -5.14 -14.75 4.43
C PHE A 136 -3.97 -15.14 5.35
N GLU A 137 -4.23 -15.60 6.58
CA GLU A 137 -3.20 -16.08 7.51
C GLU A 137 -2.42 -17.29 6.94
N MET A 138 -3.12 -18.22 6.30
CA MET A 138 -2.48 -19.36 5.62
C MET A 138 -1.57 -18.90 4.47
N THR A 139 -1.90 -17.80 3.78
CA THR A 139 -1.03 -17.19 2.76
C THR A 139 0.26 -16.65 3.38
N LEU A 140 0.21 -16.16 4.62
CA LEU A 140 1.38 -15.69 5.37
C LEU A 140 2.25 -16.83 5.93
N GLY A 141 1.80 -18.08 5.79
CA GLY A 141 2.52 -19.29 6.24
C GLY A 141 2.05 -19.86 7.57
N GLU A 142 0.97 -19.32 8.16
CA GLU A 142 0.42 -19.84 9.40
C GLU A 142 -0.68 -20.88 9.12
N PHE A 143 -0.36 -22.17 9.26
CA PHE A 143 -1.33 -23.25 9.11
C PHE A 143 -0.98 -24.48 9.96
N ARG A 144 -2.00 -25.19 10.44
CA ARG A 144 -1.87 -26.48 11.15
C ARG A 144 -2.25 -27.62 10.23
N TYR A 145 -1.27 -28.44 9.84
CA TYR A 145 -1.51 -29.56 8.91
C TYR A 145 -2.50 -30.61 9.43
N GLU A 146 -2.49 -30.84 10.75
CA GLU A 146 -3.35 -31.83 11.43
C GLU A 146 -4.84 -31.56 11.22
N VAL A 147 -5.22 -30.28 11.18
CA VAL A 147 -6.62 -29.82 10.97
C VAL A 147 -7.17 -30.30 9.62
N PHE A 148 -6.32 -30.40 8.59
CA PHE A 148 -6.74 -30.89 7.27
C PHE A 148 -7.02 -32.39 7.24
N SER A 149 -6.50 -33.17 8.20
CA SER A 149 -6.85 -34.60 8.31
C SER A 149 -8.22 -34.85 8.94
N MET A 150 -8.77 -33.84 9.63
CA MET A 150 -10.09 -33.91 10.26
C MET A 150 -11.23 -33.55 9.30
N SER A 151 -10.92 -33.13 8.07
CA SER A 151 -11.95 -32.74 7.09
C SER A 151 -12.75 -33.95 6.56
N ASN A 152 -13.90 -33.69 5.94
CA ASN A 152 -14.73 -34.77 5.36
C ASN A 152 -14.00 -35.57 4.28
N TYR A 153 -13.10 -34.90 3.54
CA TYR A 153 -12.29 -35.49 2.49
C TYR A 153 -10.82 -35.09 2.67
N PRO A 154 -10.08 -35.80 3.55
CA PRO A 154 -8.68 -35.49 3.85
C PRO A 154 -7.76 -35.43 2.62
N PRO A 155 -7.81 -36.39 1.66
CA PRO A 155 -6.90 -36.33 0.50
C PRO A 155 -7.22 -35.16 -0.43
N LEU A 156 -8.51 -34.86 -0.65
CA LEU A 156 -8.95 -33.75 -1.49
C LEU A 156 -8.55 -32.40 -0.87
N THR A 157 -8.73 -32.26 0.44
CA THR A 157 -8.37 -31.03 1.18
C THR A 157 -6.88 -30.77 1.10
N LYS A 158 -6.05 -31.80 1.29
CA LYS A 158 -4.58 -31.71 1.16
C LYS A 158 -4.15 -31.31 -0.25
N LEU A 159 -4.81 -31.84 -1.28
CA LEU A 159 -4.52 -31.50 -2.68
C LEU A 159 -4.87 -30.04 -2.98
N ILE A 160 -6.06 -29.58 -2.60
CA ILE A 160 -6.49 -28.20 -2.80
C ILE A 160 -5.61 -27.23 -2.01
N PHE A 161 -5.22 -27.59 -0.79
CA PHE A 161 -4.27 -26.83 0.02
C PHE A 161 -2.89 -26.72 -0.65
N ALA A 162 -2.35 -27.84 -1.18
CA ALA A 162 -1.08 -27.81 -1.89
C ALA A 162 -1.15 -26.92 -3.15
N LEU A 163 -2.25 -26.99 -3.91
CA LEU A 163 -2.49 -26.10 -5.05
C LEU A 163 -2.53 -24.64 -4.64
N PHE A 164 -3.25 -24.31 -3.56
CA PHE A 164 -3.30 -22.95 -3.00
C PHE A 164 -1.91 -22.44 -2.59
N MET A 165 -1.14 -23.25 -1.86
CA MET A 165 0.21 -22.91 -1.38
C MET A 165 1.25 -22.72 -2.49
N ILE A 166 1.04 -23.33 -3.67
CA ILE A 166 1.92 -23.14 -4.82
C ILE A 166 1.42 -21.96 -5.65
N LEU A 167 0.14 -21.96 -6.01
CA LEU A 167 -0.43 -21.04 -6.98
C LEU A 167 -0.43 -19.60 -6.44
N VAL A 168 -0.89 -19.38 -5.21
CA VAL A 168 -1.03 -18.02 -4.66
C VAL A 168 0.35 -17.36 -4.49
N PRO A 169 1.35 -17.95 -3.83
CA PRO A 169 2.67 -17.33 -3.71
C PRO A 169 3.36 -17.10 -5.05
N ILE A 170 3.22 -18.01 -6.03
CA ILE A 170 3.78 -17.79 -7.38
C ILE A 170 3.10 -16.62 -8.07
N LEU A 171 1.77 -16.48 -7.97
CA LEU A 171 1.06 -15.32 -8.50
C LEU A 171 1.52 -14.03 -7.80
N LEU A 172 1.62 -14.08 -6.47
CA LEU A 172 2.05 -12.95 -5.66
C LEU A 172 3.46 -12.50 -6.09
N LEU A 173 4.38 -13.45 -6.22
CA LEU A 173 5.79 -13.21 -6.58
C LEU A 173 5.97 -12.76 -8.03
N ASN A 174 5.33 -13.43 -8.99
CA ASN A 174 5.49 -13.11 -10.42
C ASN A 174 4.98 -11.71 -10.75
N MET A 175 3.86 -11.29 -10.16
CA MET A 175 3.34 -9.96 -10.37
C MET A 175 4.14 -8.88 -9.61
N LEU A 176 4.62 -9.20 -8.40
CA LEU A 176 5.49 -8.31 -7.62
C LEU A 176 6.80 -8.03 -8.37
N ILE A 177 7.43 -9.06 -8.94
CA ILE A 177 8.68 -8.93 -9.71
C ILE A 177 8.44 -8.17 -11.02
N ALA A 178 7.40 -8.50 -11.78
CA ALA A 178 7.13 -7.89 -13.08
C ALA A 178 6.87 -6.38 -12.99
N MET A 179 6.09 -5.96 -11.99
CA MET A 179 5.81 -4.54 -11.78
C MET A 179 6.98 -3.82 -11.11
N MET A 180 7.64 -4.41 -10.10
CA MET A 180 8.84 -3.78 -9.55
C MET A 180 9.92 -3.62 -10.61
N GLY A 181 10.12 -4.58 -11.52
CA GLY A 181 11.05 -4.47 -12.63
C GLY A 181 10.72 -3.33 -13.60
N ASN A 182 9.45 -3.23 -14.02
CA ASN A 182 9.02 -2.19 -14.97
C ASN A 182 8.97 -0.80 -14.35
N THR A 183 8.41 -0.66 -13.15
CA THR A 183 8.33 0.61 -12.41
C THR A 183 9.72 1.08 -11.98
N TYR A 184 10.61 0.18 -11.54
CA TYR A 184 12.01 0.53 -11.24
C TYR A 184 12.73 1.09 -12.47
N THR A 185 12.61 0.41 -13.61
CA THR A 185 13.23 0.85 -14.87
C THR A 185 12.64 2.16 -15.38
N GLN A 186 11.33 2.36 -15.26
CA GLN A 186 10.66 3.58 -15.68
C GLN A 186 10.93 4.76 -14.73
N VAL A 187 10.97 4.54 -13.41
CA VAL A 187 11.29 5.59 -12.43
C VAL A 187 12.76 5.99 -12.56
N ILE A 188 13.68 5.04 -12.74
CA ILE A 188 15.10 5.34 -12.94
C ILE A 188 15.32 6.12 -14.24
N SER A 189 14.75 5.67 -15.35
CA SER A 189 14.91 6.39 -16.62
C SER A 189 14.31 7.81 -16.57
N LYS A 190 13.21 8.02 -15.84
CA LYS A 190 12.66 9.36 -15.58
C LYS A 190 13.52 10.18 -14.62
N SER A 191 14.02 9.59 -13.54
CA SER A 191 14.87 10.30 -12.57
C SER A 191 16.19 10.73 -13.17
N THR A 192 16.79 9.93 -14.07
CA THR A 192 18.00 10.32 -14.81
C THR A 192 17.72 11.53 -15.70
N LYS A 193 16.59 11.56 -16.42
CA LYS A 193 16.19 12.72 -17.23
C LYS A 193 15.91 13.97 -16.38
N GLU A 194 15.22 13.81 -15.25
CA GLU A 194 15.00 14.93 -14.33
C GLU A 194 16.31 15.43 -13.71
N TRP A 195 17.22 14.54 -13.36
CA TRP A 195 18.54 14.89 -12.85
C TRP A 195 19.33 15.71 -13.88
N TRP A 196 19.39 15.26 -15.14
CA TRP A 196 20.02 16.02 -16.23
C TRP A 196 19.38 17.40 -16.43
N LYS A 197 18.05 17.49 -16.35
CA LYS A 197 17.33 18.77 -16.41
C LYS A 197 17.70 19.70 -15.25
N GLN A 198 17.82 19.17 -14.03
CA GLN A 198 18.24 19.97 -12.87
C GLN A 198 19.69 20.41 -13.00
N TRP A 199 20.57 19.53 -13.49
CA TRP A 199 21.97 19.84 -13.74
C TRP A 199 22.13 20.95 -14.79
N ALA A 200 21.39 20.87 -15.91
CA ALA A 200 21.35 21.93 -16.92
C ALA A 200 20.87 23.27 -16.35
N LYS A 201 19.84 23.28 -15.49
CA LYS A 201 19.37 24.50 -14.82
C LYS A 201 20.45 25.13 -13.93
N ILE A 202 21.19 24.31 -13.18
CA ILE A 202 22.28 24.78 -12.32
C ILE A 202 23.38 25.43 -13.18
N ILE A 203 23.74 24.81 -14.31
CA ILE A 203 24.74 25.36 -15.23
C ILE A 203 24.30 26.70 -15.80
N VAL A 204 23.07 26.82 -16.29
CA VAL A 204 22.53 28.09 -16.84
C VAL A 204 22.48 29.18 -15.76
N MET A 205 22.08 28.84 -14.53
CA MET A 205 22.11 29.79 -13.41
C MET A 205 23.54 30.24 -13.09
N LEU A 206 24.52 29.33 -13.10
CA LEU A 206 25.92 29.67 -12.91
C LEU A 206 26.43 30.58 -14.04
N GLU A 207 26.08 30.26 -15.29
CA GLU A 207 26.44 31.04 -16.46
C GLU A 207 25.93 32.49 -16.38
N TRP A 208 24.66 32.67 -15.96
CA TRP A 208 24.08 34.00 -15.75
C TRP A 208 24.71 34.77 -14.58
N GLY A 209 25.30 34.07 -13.61
CA GLY A 209 26.04 34.68 -12.50
C GLY A 209 27.46 35.16 -12.87
N MET A 210 27.96 34.83 -14.07
CA MET A 210 29.34 35.10 -14.47
C MET A 210 29.46 36.26 -15.47
N THR A 211 30.49 37.09 -15.33
CA THR A 211 30.79 38.17 -16.27
C THR A 211 31.29 37.60 -17.61
N LYS A 212 30.85 38.17 -18.75
CA LYS A 212 31.24 37.75 -20.12
C LYS A 212 32.74 37.49 -20.31
N LYS A 213 33.62 38.29 -19.69
CA LYS A 213 35.09 38.09 -19.77
C LYS A 213 35.54 36.75 -19.18
N ARG A 214 34.94 36.32 -18.07
CA ARG A 214 35.29 35.07 -17.38
C ARG A 214 34.73 33.85 -18.09
N LEU A 215 33.56 34.00 -18.72
CA LEU A 215 32.95 32.99 -19.59
C LEU A 215 33.82 32.69 -20.83
N LEU A 216 34.32 33.74 -21.48
CA LEU A 216 35.25 33.60 -22.62
C LEU A 216 36.57 32.93 -22.22
N GLN A 217 37.10 33.25 -21.04
CA GLN A 217 38.28 32.59 -20.49
C GLN A 217 38.07 31.09 -20.29
N ILE A 218 36.96 30.71 -19.65
CA ILE A 218 36.59 29.30 -19.47
C ILE A 218 36.39 28.61 -20.82
N GLN A 219 35.73 29.27 -21.78
CA GLN A 219 35.53 28.69 -23.11
C GLN A 219 36.86 28.44 -23.84
N GLN A 220 37.86 29.30 -23.67
CA GLN A 220 39.21 29.11 -24.22
C GLN A 220 40.02 28.03 -23.49
N GLU A 221 39.76 27.78 -22.21
CA GLU A 221 40.46 26.78 -21.39
C GLU A 221 39.95 25.35 -21.66
N TYR A 222 38.73 25.21 -22.17
CA TYR A 222 38.10 23.93 -22.51
C TYR A 222 37.93 23.68 -24.03
N SER A 223 38.35 24.62 -24.90
CA SER A 223 38.45 24.43 -26.36
C SER A 223 39.82 23.87 -26.73
#